data_AF-S7RQL7-F1
#
_entry.id   AF-S7RQL7-F1
#
_cell.length_a   1.000
_cell.length_b   1.000
_cell.length_c   1.000
_cell.angle_alpha   90.00
_cell.angle_beta   90.00
_cell.angle_gamma   90.00
#
_symmetry.space_group_name_H-M   'P 1'
#
loop_
_entity.id
_entity.type
_entity.pdbx_description
1 polymer ?
#
loop_
_entity_poly.entity_id
_entity_poly.type
_entity_poly.pdbx_seq_one_letter_code
_entity_poly.pdbx_strand_id
1 'polypeptide(L)'
;MSFRSAEQSQHDKINLVRLVKRLDQSVSHDFEEGLGDNNGGEHPEKTEKYIRAQGAMQKVKYAQKLLRTPEIQAELQSQRRYDNFRTTLARLEATLEKTLKVLEPEPIRPEPILPTLPKPQVVTPLPTRLQSKDNFSTETAASPETVQKVLPAADLLLSPSEALPPEPDLSRTSLIAPPLPQSTLPSLPTSSTVPLQSSNLLHEELSAQLAQMATQLKANAVHFSSTLAKDQALVQETQEKLETNYNVMKKERVRVRDFRGKSGGTTCLVIFSVVAVLISFVVMVFIIRLTR
;
A
#
# COMPACT_ATOMS: atom_id res chain seq x y z
N MET A 1 -19.52 -23.14 9.00
CA MET A 1 -19.47 -22.14 10.10
C MET A 1 -18.30 -22.51 10.99
N SER A 2 -17.45 -21.55 11.37
CA SER A 2 -16.27 -21.85 12.22
C SER A 2 -16.66 -21.66 13.68
N PHE A 3 -16.78 -22.75 14.44
CA PHE A 3 -17.03 -22.69 15.87
C PHE A 3 -15.79 -22.16 16.57
N ARG A 4 -15.88 -20.96 17.15
CA ARG A 4 -14.84 -20.44 18.03
C ARG A 4 -14.91 -21.21 19.35
N SER A 5 -13.77 -21.67 19.84
CA SER A 5 -13.69 -22.25 21.20
C SER A 5 -14.08 -21.17 22.22
N ALA A 6 -14.74 -21.56 23.32
CA ALA A 6 -15.07 -20.64 24.41
C ALA A 6 -13.81 -19.92 24.96
N GLU A 7 -12.66 -20.60 24.95
CA GLU A 7 -11.36 -20.02 25.30
C GLU A 7 -10.98 -18.86 24.36
N GLN A 8 -11.30 -18.96 23.06
CA GLN A 8 -11.04 -17.88 22.09
C GLN A 8 -11.92 -16.65 22.38
N SER A 9 -13.18 -16.83 22.79
CA SER A 9 -14.05 -15.71 23.25
C SER A 9 -13.41 -14.99 24.45
N GLN A 10 -12.93 -15.75 25.45
CA GLN A 10 -12.29 -15.19 26.63
C GLN A 10 -10.98 -14.46 26.31
N HIS A 11 -10.14 -15.03 25.42
CA HIS A 11 -8.93 -14.37 24.94
C HIS A 11 -9.25 -13.09 24.17
N ASP A 12 -10.22 -13.13 23.26
CA ASP A 12 -10.65 -11.97 22.47
C ASP A 12 -11.20 -10.85 23.37
N LYS A 13 -11.96 -11.18 24.42
CA LYS A 13 -12.45 -10.26 25.46
C LYS A 13 -11.31 -9.62 26.25
N ILE A 14 -10.33 -10.39 26.73
CA ILE A 14 -9.16 -9.86 27.44
C ILE A 14 -8.32 -8.97 26.51
N ASN A 15 -8.18 -9.38 25.25
CA ASN A 15 -7.48 -8.62 24.22
C ASN A 15 -8.21 -7.31 23.88
N LEU A 16 -9.54 -7.32 23.78
CA LEU A 16 -10.37 -6.14 23.54
C LEU A 16 -10.18 -5.10 24.65
N VAL A 17 -10.31 -5.49 25.93
CA VAL A 17 -10.13 -4.57 27.06
C VAL A 17 -8.71 -3.97 27.07
N ARG A 18 -7.68 -4.79 26.84
CA ARG A 18 -6.28 -4.35 26.74
C ARG A 18 -6.00 -3.51 25.49
N LEU A 19 -6.75 -3.71 24.42
CA LEU A 19 -6.61 -2.96 23.16
C LEU A 19 -7.27 -1.60 23.29
N VAL A 20 -8.52 -1.52 23.74
CA VAL A 20 -9.21 -0.24 23.95
C VAL A 20 -8.46 0.62 24.96
N LYS A 21 -8.01 0.06 26.11
CA LYS A 21 -7.22 0.84 27.08
C LYS A 21 -5.90 1.37 26.49
N ARG A 22 -5.20 0.58 25.67
CA ARG A 22 -3.97 1.04 25.00
C ARG A 22 -4.25 2.07 23.90
N LEU A 23 -5.36 1.93 23.18
CA LEU A 23 -5.78 2.91 22.18
C LEU A 23 -6.12 4.24 22.83
N ASP A 24 -6.94 4.22 23.87
CA ASP A 24 -7.32 5.37 24.68
C ASP A 24 -6.07 6.11 25.19
N GLN A 25 -5.14 5.39 25.82
CA GLN A 25 -3.85 5.95 26.27
C GLN A 25 -3.00 6.51 25.12
N SER A 26 -2.85 5.79 24.00
CA SER A 26 -2.08 6.29 22.86
C SER A 26 -2.72 7.50 22.18
N VAL A 27 -4.06 7.56 22.14
CA VAL A 27 -4.76 8.67 21.49
C VAL A 27 -4.72 9.92 22.35
N SER A 28 -4.90 9.81 23.66
CA SER A 28 -4.74 10.94 24.58
C SER A 28 -3.34 11.53 24.53
N HIS A 29 -2.31 10.68 24.65
CA HIS A 29 -0.90 11.11 24.68
C HIS A 29 -0.40 11.64 23.32
N ASP A 30 -0.60 10.90 22.23
CA ASP A 30 0.02 11.25 20.95
C ASP A 30 -0.78 12.29 20.14
N PHE A 31 -2.07 12.52 20.47
CA PHE A 31 -2.97 13.34 19.65
C PHE A 31 -3.80 14.39 20.40
N GLU A 32 -4.32 14.16 21.63
CA GLU A 32 -5.05 15.23 22.35
C GLU A 32 -4.09 16.29 22.94
N GLU A 33 -2.93 15.89 23.48
CA GLU A 33 -1.92 16.86 23.97
C GLU A 33 -1.13 17.53 22.82
N GLY A 34 -0.92 16.80 21.71
CA GLY A 34 -0.11 17.27 20.57
C GLY A 34 -0.78 18.24 19.59
N LEU A 35 -2.08 18.53 19.72
CA LEU A 35 -2.79 19.46 18.84
C LEU A 35 -2.70 20.95 19.25
N GLY A 36 -2.07 21.25 20.39
CA GLY A 36 -1.93 22.62 20.91
C GLY A 36 -0.80 23.43 20.26
N ASP A 37 0.33 22.79 19.93
CA ASP A 37 1.49 23.48 19.35
C ASP A 37 1.41 23.55 17.82
N ASN A 38 0.71 24.58 17.35
CA ASN A 38 0.63 24.96 15.94
C ASN A 38 1.95 25.57 15.39
N ASN A 39 3.09 25.19 15.96
CA ASN A 39 4.37 25.86 15.77
C ASN A 39 5.37 24.94 15.05
N GLY A 40 5.55 25.17 13.74
CA GLY A 40 6.80 24.91 13.01
C GLY A 40 7.30 23.46 12.86
N GLY A 41 6.64 22.44 13.41
CA GLY A 41 7.12 21.05 13.33
C GLY A 41 7.38 20.58 11.89
N GLU A 42 8.60 20.11 11.64
CA GLU A 42 9.09 19.78 10.29
C GLU A 42 8.25 18.70 9.58
N HIS A 43 8.26 18.71 8.26
CA HIS A 43 7.56 17.74 7.40
C HIS A 43 7.66 16.25 7.83
N PRO A 44 8.84 15.71 8.25
CA PRO A 44 8.93 14.34 8.77
C PRO A 44 8.04 14.07 9.99
N GLU A 45 7.96 14.96 10.97
CA GLU A 45 7.16 14.71 12.18
C GLU A 45 5.67 14.62 11.88
N LYS A 46 5.16 15.49 11.00
CA LYS A 46 3.77 15.45 10.54
C LYS A 46 3.48 14.12 9.83
N THR A 47 4.41 13.66 9.00
CA THR A 47 4.32 12.38 8.29
C THR A 47 4.33 11.19 9.25
N GLU A 48 5.18 11.19 10.29
CA GLU A 48 5.15 10.17 11.34
C GLU A 48 3.84 10.16 12.12
N LYS A 49 3.36 11.34 12.55
CA LYS A 49 2.08 11.50 13.27
C LYS A 49 0.91 11.00 12.41
N TYR A 50 0.89 11.28 11.10
CA TYR A 50 -0.09 10.77 10.15
C TYR A 50 -0.07 9.22 10.05
N ILE A 51 1.10 8.62 9.85
CA ILE A 51 1.25 7.15 9.78
C ILE A 51 0.81 6.48 11.08
N ARG A 52 1.16 7.06 12.25
CA ARG A 52 0.70 6.58 13.56
C ARG A 52 -0.83 6.68 13.72
N ALA A 53 -1.44 7.79 13.30
CA ALA A 53 -2.89 7.99 13.31
C ALA A 53 -3.61 6.94 12.44
N GLN A 54 -3.09 6.67 11.23
CA GLN A 54 -3.62 5.65 10.33
C GLN A 54 -3.52 4.25 10.94
N GLY A 55 -2.40 3.92 11.59
CA GLY A 55 -2.22 2.67 12.33
C GLY A 55 -3.13 2.56 13.56
N ALA A 56 -3.43 3.65 14.26
CA ALA A 56 -4.41 3.69 15.35
C ALA A 56 -5.85 3.48 14.82
N MET A 57 -6.20 4.11 13.69
CA MET A 57 -7.50 3.96 13.03
C MET A 57 -7.80 2.50 12.64
N GLN A 58 -6.80 1.77 12.11
CA GLN A 58 -6.95 0.34 11.81
C GLN A 58 -7.22 -0.49 13.06
N LYS A 59 -6.56 -0.19 14.19
CA LYS A 59 -6.78 -0.86 15.47
C LYS A 59 -8.16 -0.55 16.07
N VAL A 60 -8.66 0.68 15.92
CA VAL A 60 -10.04 1.06 16.29
C VAL A 60 -11.05 0.25 15.47
N LYS A 61 -10.89 0.18 14.14
CA LYS A 61 -11.74 -0.64 13.26
C LYS A 61 -11.70 -2.14 13.61
N TYR A 62 -10.53 -2.67 13.98
CA TYR A 62 -10.41 -4.04 14.49
C TYR A 62 -11.14 -4.23 15.83
N ALA A 63 -11.00 -3.30 16.78
CA ALA A 63 -11.71 -3.33 18.06
C ALA A 63 -13.23 -3.26 17.87
N GLN A 64 -13.73 -2.44 16.95
CA GLN A 64 -15.14 -2.40 16.57
C GLN A 64 -15.61 -3.73 15.94
N LYS A 65 -14.80 -4.33 15.04
CA LYS A 65 -15.11 -5.64 14.46
C LYS A 65 -15.20 -6.73 15.53
N LEU A 66 -14.30 -6.70 16.51
CA LEU A 66 -14.29 -7.61 17.65
C LEU A 66 -15.53 -7.41 18.52
N LEU A 67 -15.90 -6.17 18.81
CA LEU A 67 -17.09 -5.79 19.59
C LEU A 67 -18.42 -6.19 18.92
N ARG A 68 -18.46 -6.30 17.58
CA ARG A 68 -19.62 -6.85 16.83
C ARG A 68 -19.79 -8.38 16.91
N THR A 69 -18.89 -9.11 17.59
CA THR A 69 -18.98 -10.57 17.73
C THR A 69 -20.04 -10.93 18.77
N PRO A 70 -21.09 -11.71 18.44
CA PRO A 70 -22.23 -11.93 19.34
C PRO A 70 -21.86 -12.69 20.63
N GLU A 71 -20.86 -13.57 20.57
CA GLU A 71 -20.29 -14.27 21.73
C GLU A 71 -19.78 -13.27 22.79
N ILE A 72 -19.00 -12.28 22.35
CA ILE A 72 -18.42 -11.24 23.20
C ILE A 72 -19.52 -10.31 23.73
N GLN A 73 -20.55 -10.02 22.93
CA GLN A 73 -21.70 -9.22 23.36
C GLN A 73 -22.52 -9.90 24.48
N ALA A 74 -22.74 -11.21 24.39
CA ALA A 74 -23.44 -11.98 25.43
C ALA A 74 -22.58 -12.16 26.71
N GLU A 75 -21.26 -12.29 26.56
CA GLU A 75 -20.34 -12.59 27.67
C GLU A 75 -19.78 -11.33 28.37
N LEU A 76 -20.04 -10.13 27.84
CA LEU A 76 -19.92 -8.88 28.61
C LEU A 76 -21.10 -8.77 29.58
N GLN A 77 -20.97 -9.41 30.75
CA GLN A 77 -21.94 -9.53 31.86
C GLN A 77 -22.53 -8.22 32.44
N SER A 78 -22.27 -7.07 31.82
CA SER A 78 -22.97 -5.83 32.07
C SER A 78 -23.03 -5.03 30.77
N GLN A 79 -24.25 -4.82 30.24
CA GLN A 79 -24.52 -3.98 29.06
C GLN A 79 -23.76 -2.64 29.13
N ARG A 80 -23.73 -2.03 30.34
CA ARG A 80 -22.97 -0.81 30.65
C ARG A 80 -21.50 -0.84 30.20
N ARG A 81 -20.78 -1.97 30.34
CA ARG A 81 -19.37 -2.07 29.88
C ARG A 81 -19.28 -2.09 28.36
N TYR A 82 -20.22 -2.77 27.69
CA TYR A 82 -20.30 -2.80 26.23
C TYR A 82 -20.59 -1.40 25.68
N ASP A 83 -21.56 -0.70 26.27
CA ASP A 83 -21.90 0.68 25.90
C ASP A 83 -20.72 1.64 26.16
N ASN A 84 -20.02 1.50 27.29
CA ASN A 84 -18.79 2.27 27.57
C ASN A 84 -17.71 2.02 26.49
N PHE A 85 -17.42 0.77 26.13
CA PHE A 85 -16.42 0.50 25.08
C PHE A 85 -16.86 1.04 23.71
N ARG A 86 -18.17 1.02 23.42
CA ARG A 86 -18.74 1.58 22.19
C ARG A 86 -18.62 3.10 22.14
N THR A 87 -18.92 3.80 23.24
CA THR A 87 -18.80 5.27 23.30
C THR A 87 -17.33 5.71 23.28
N THR A 88 -16.42 5.01 23.96
CA THR A 88 -14.98 5.31 23.86
C THR A 88 -14.46 5.08 22.45
N LEU A 89 -14.80 3.95 21.80
CA LEU A 89 -14.36 3.70 20.42
C LEU A 89 -14.92 4.73 19.43
N ALA A 90 -16.15 5.20 19.62
CA ALA A 90 -16.73 6.27 18.80
C ALA A 90 -16.03 7.64 19.03
N ARG A 91 -15.68 7.97 20.29
CA ARG A 91 -14.85 9.16 20.58
C ARG A 91 -13.48 9.06 19.90
N LEU A 92 -12.80 7.92 20.04
CA LEU A 92 -11.46 7.67 19.48
C LEU A 92 -11.46 7.71 17.94
N GLU A 93 -12.50 7.19 17.29
CA GLU A 93 -12.69 7.32 15.84
C GLU A 93 -12.85 8.80 15.45
N ALA A 94 -13.73 9.54 16.12
CA ALA A 94 -13.95 10.96 15.84
C ALA A 94 -12.73 11.86 16.11
N THR A 95 -11.88 11.55 17.10
CA THR A 95 -10.61 12.26 17.32
C THR A 95 -9.59 11.91 16.23
N LEU A 96 -9.46 10.63 15.87
CA LEU A 96 -8.51 10.19 14.84
C LEU A 96 -8.89 10.67 13.44
N GLU A 97 -10.18 10.75 13.10
CA GLU A 97 -10.62 11.36 11.84
C GLU A 97 -10.29 12.85 11.77
N LYS A 98 -10.44 13.59 12.87
CA LYS A 98 -10.03 15.00 12.94
C LYS A 98 -8.51 15.14 12.77
N THR A 99 -7.72 14.32 13.48
CA THR A 99 -6.26 14.39 13.36
C THR A 99 -5.78 13.98 11.97
N LEU A 100 -6.39 12.97 11.35
CA LEU A 100 -6.04 12.56 9.98
C LEU A 100 -6.32 13.65 8.95
N LYS A 101 -7.43 14.38 9.08
CA LYS A 101 -7.76 15.54 8.20
C LYS A 101 -6.82 16.73 8.40
N VAL A 102 -6.31 16.93 9.62
CA VAL A 102 -5.35 18.02 9.94
C VAL A 102 -3.91 17.63 9.56
N LEU A 103 -3.58 16.33 9.61
CA LEU A 103 -2.28 15.77 9.25
C LEU A 103 -2.23 15.28 7.79
N GLU A 104 -3.29 15.46 7.00
CA GLU A 104 -3.36 15.01 5.61
C GLU A 104 -2.27 15.74 4.80
N PRO A 105 -1.29 15.01 4.22
CA PRO A 105 -0.19 15.67 3.53
C PRO A 105 -0.69 16.39 2.28
N GLU A 106 -0.51 17.72 2.23
CA GLU A 106 -0.79 18.48 1.02
C GLU A 106 0.08 17.94 -0.13
N PRO A 107 -0.50 17.64 -1.31
CA PRO A 107 0.22 16.96 -2.38
C PRO A 107 1.26 17.89 -3.00
N ILE A 108 2.52 17.76 -2.53
CA ILE A 108 3.69 18.43 -3.11
C ILE A 108 3.81 17.99 -4.56
N ARG A 109 3.36 18.85 -5.48
CA ARG A 109 3.67 18.72 -6.91
C ARG A 109 5.13 19.12 -7.07
N PRO A 110 6.03 18.23 -7.51
CA PRO A 110 7.40 18.62 -7.79
C PRO A 110 7.40 19.69 -8.88
N GLU A 111 8.20 20.74 -8.70
CA GLU A 111 8.32 21.81 -9.70
C GLU A 111 8.78 21.21 -11.04
N PRO A 112 8.15 21.61 -12.17
CA PRO A 112 8.49 21.04 -13.47
C PRO A 112 9.95 21.38 -13.83
N ILE A 113 10.78 20.36 -14.07
CA ILE A 113 12.22 20.49 -14.39
C ILE A 113 12.46 20.94 -15.86
N LEU A 114 11.38 21.10 -16.63
CA LEU A 114 11.41 21.52 -18.03
C LEU A 114 12.06 22.90 -18.31
N PRO A 115 11.96 23.93 -17.44
CA PRO A 115 12.62 25.22 -17.66
C PRO A 115 14.13 25.21 -17.44
N THR A 116 14.67 24.25 -16.69
CA THR A 116 16.09 24.19 -16.29
C THR A 116 16.98 23.41 -17.25
N LEU A 117 16.44 22.82 -18.31
CA LEU A 117 17.23 22.18 -19.36
C LEU A 117 17.82 23.25 -20.32
N PRO A 118 19.16 23.35 -20.46
CA PRO A 118 19.76 24.27 -21.40
C PRO A 118 19.41 23.86 -22.83
N LYS A 119 18.86 24.80 -23.62
CA LYS A 119 18.48 24.56 -25.02
C LYS A 119 19.73 24.19 -25.84
N PRO A 120 19.72 23.07 -26.59
CA PRO A 120 20.86 22.68 -27.42
C PRO A 120 21.20 23.77 -28.44
N GLN A 121 22.45 24.25 -28.42
CA GLN A 121 22.93 25.15 -29.46
C GLN A 121 23.14 24.38 -30.76
N VAL A 122 22.33 24.68 -31.78
CA VAL A 122 22.56 24.22 -33.15
C VAL A 122 23.68 25.06 -33.75
N VAL A 123 24.87 24.47 -33.88
CA VAL A 123 26.03 25.13 -34.50
C VAL A 123 26.19 24.61 -35.94
N THR A 124 25.71 25.37 -36.90
CA THR A 124 25.87 25.09 -38.34
C THR A 124 27.33 25.32 -38.78
N PRO A 125 27.95 24.42 -39.56
CA PRO A 125 29.38 24.50 -39.86
C PRO A 125 29.69 25.26 -41.18
N LEU A 126 30.69 26.15 -41.16
CA LEU A 126 31.57 26.53 -42.30
C LEU A 126 32.79 27.35 -41.77
N PRO A 127 33.84 27.71 -42.56
CA PRO A 127 35.17 27.14 -42.31
C PRO A 127 36.30 28.18 -42.17
N THR A 128 37.56 27.69 -42.16
CA THR A 128 38.81 28.45 -42.44
C THR A 128 39.35 29.27 -41.24
N ARG A 129 40.27 28.72 -40.42
CA ARG A 129 41.75 28.60 -40.63
C ARG A 129 42.52 29.84 -40.15
N LEU A 130 43.40 29.68 -39.15
CA LEU A 130 44.86 29.88 -39.25
C LEU A 130 45.56 29.83 -37.86
N GLN A 131 46.56 28.95 -37.74
CA GLN A 131 47.82 29.13 -36.97
C GLN A 131 47.75 29.20 -35.40
N SER A 132 48.72 28.68 -34.63
CA SER A 132 49.91 27.85 -34.95
C SER A 132 50.63 27.38 -33.68
N LYS A 133 51.38 26.25 -33.79
CA LYS A 133 52.49 25.78 -32.91
C LYS A 133 52.11 25.34 -31.48
N ASP A 134 52.70 24.32 -30.86
CA ASP A 134 53.66 23.26 -31.27
C ASP A 134 53.49 22.09 -30.24
N ASN A 135 53.93 20.83 -30.40
CA ASN A 135 54.87 20.22 -31.36
C ASN A 135 54.61 18.68 -31.55
N PHE A 136 55.46 18.02 -32.37
CA PHE A 136 55.87 16.58 -32.45
C PHE A 136 54.94 15.46 -31.87
N SER A 137 54.40 14.48 -32.64
CA SER A 137 55.06 13.34 -33.36
C SER A 137 55.09 12.03 -32.54
N THR A 138 54.79 10.80 -33.02
CA THR A 138 54.44 10.23 -34.35
C THR A 138 53.73 8.85 -34.17
N GLU A 139 53.19 8.27 -35.26
CA GLU A 139 52.95 6.81 -35.51
C GLU A 139 51.71 6.10 -34.89
N THR A 140 50.91 5.28 -35.60
CA THR A 140 50.67 5.12 -37.06
C THR A 140 49.31 4.44 -37.35
N ALA A 141 48.75 4.77 -38.52
CA ALA A 141 47.54 4.32 -39.23
C ALA A 141 46.88 2.94 -38.94
N ALA A 142 45.54 2.90 -39.05
CA ALA A 142 44.82 2.30 -40.20
C ALA A 142 43.31 2.64 -40.21
N SER A 143 42.73 2.79 -41.42
CA SER A 143 41.30 2.95 -41.74
C SER A 143 40.80 1.65 -42.46
N PRO A 144 39.55 1.49 -42.95
CA PRO A 144 38.30 2.27 -42.82
C PRO A 144 37.08 1.40 -42.43
N GLU A 145 35.85 1.95 -42.42
CA GLU A 145 34.75 1.58 -43.36
C GLU A 145 33.35 2.07 -42.95
N THR A 146 32.46 2.10 -43.95
CA THR A 146 31.20 2.87 -44.00
C THR A 146 30.00 1.96 -44.20
N VAL A 147 28.99 1.99 -43.33
CA VAL A 147 27.63 1.51 -43.69
C VAL A 147 26.56 2.43 -43.11
N GLN A 148 25.84 3.12 -43.98
CA GLN A 148 24.57 3.77 -43.65
C GLN A 148 23.43 2.74 -43.63
N LYS A 149 22.45 2.89 -42.74
CA LYS A 149 21.15 2.23 -42.88
C LYS A 149 20.02 3.23 -42.68
N VAL A 150 19.40 3.61 -43.80
CA VAL A 150 18.20 4.46 -43.87
C VAL A 150 16.95 3.59 -43.66
N LEU A 151 15.94 4.13 -42.96
CA LEU A 151 14.51 3.88 -43.21
C LEU A 151 13.70 5.02 -42.53
N PRO A 152 12.57 5.49 -43.13
CA PRO A 152 11.96 6.76 -42.75
C PRO A 152 10.78 6.61 -41.77
N ALA A 153 10.58 7.64 -40.95
CA ALA A 153 9.33 7.90 -40.23
C ALA A 153 9.09 9.43 -40.25
N ALA A 154 8.57 9.92 -41.36
CA ALA A 154 8.32 11.34 -41.60
C ALA A 154 6.98 11.53 -42.32
N ASP A 155 5.91 11.10 -41.67
CA ASP A 155 4.58 11.67 -41.85
C ASP A 155 3.79 11.53 -40.52
N LEU A 156 2.71 12.29 -40.35
CA LEU A 156 1.97 12.49 -39.08
C LEU A 156 2.59 13.46 -38.05
N LEU A 157 3.06 14.62 -38.51
CA LEU A 157 3.01 15.86 -37.70
C LEU A 157 2.42 17.01 -38.51
N LEU A 158 1.09 17.05 -38.59
CA LEU A 158 0.34 18.27 -38.86
C LEU A 158 -0.77 18.48 -37.82
N SER A 159 -1.04 19.75 -37.54
CA SER A 159 -1.60 20.28 -36.30
C SER A 159 -3.07 19.94 -36.01
N PRO A 160 -3.50 20.03 -34.73
CA PRO A 160 -4.89 19.86 -34.34
C PRO A 160 -5.73 21.11 -34.66
N SER A 161 -6.82 20.91 -35.41
CA SER A 161 -8.04 21.72 -35.28
C SER A 161 -9.27 20.90 -35.71
N GLU A 162 -10.26 20.90 -34.82
CA GLU A 162 -11.70 20.87 -35.15
C GLU A 162 -12.36 19.56 -35.64
N ALA A 163 -12.63 18.63 -34.70
CA ALA A 163 -13.91 17.91 -34.56
C ALA A 163 -14.01 17.13 -33.20
N LEU A 164 -15.20 17.11 -32.60
CA LEU A 164 -15.60 16.38 -31.36
C LEU A 164 -15.84 14.85 -31.61
N PRO A 165 -16.11 13.97 -30.60
CA PRO A 165 -16.11 14.05 -29.11
C PRO A 165 -15.35 12.85 -28.44
N PRO A 166 -15.75 12.26 -27.28
CA PRO A 166 -15.50 12.68 -25.87
C PRO A 166 -14.80 11.59 -25.00
N GLU A 167 -14.47 11.89 -23.73
CA GLU A 167 -14.28 11.01 -22.54
C GLU A 167 -13.60 11.86 -21.43
N PRO A 168 -13.52 11.43 -20.15
CA PRO A 168 -14.35 10.47 -19.41
C PRO A 168 -14.89 11.08 -18.09
N ASP A 169 -15.77 10.38 -17.37
CA ASP A 169 -15.81 10.49 -15.91
C ASP A 169 -16.15 9.15 -15.23
N LEU A 170 -15.38 8.81 -14.20
CA LEU A 170 -15.39 7.49 -13.56
C LEU A 170 -16.40 7.45 -12.40
N SER A 171 -17.37 6.53 -12.44
CA SER A 171 -18.00 6.06 -11.20
C SER A 171 -18.69 4.70 -11.25
N ARG A 172 -18.23 3.84 -10.33
CA ARG A 172 -19.01 2.88 -9.54
C ARG A 172 -19.53 1.62 -10.23
N THR A 173 -18.79 0.54 -9.97
CA THR A 173 -19.28 -0.60 -9.18
C THR A 173 -20.72 -1.05 -9.43
N SER A 174 -20.90 -2.07 -10.29
CA SER A 174 -21.91 -3.09 -10.04
C SER A 174 -21.52 -4.44 -10.66
N LEU A 175 -21.58 -5.50 -9.86
CA LEU A 175 -21.46 -6.88 -10.30
C LEU A 175 -22.81 -7.34 -10.85
N ILE A 176 -23.07 -7.14 -12.14
CA ILE A 176 -24.29 -7.62 -12.80
C ILE A 176 -23.91 -8.34 -14.11
N ALA A 177 -24.62 -9.46 -14.35
CA ALA A 177 -24.43 -10.35 -15.50
C ALA A 177 -24.64 -9.64 -16.86
N PRO A 178 -24.08 -10.16 -17.97
CA PRO A 178 -24.33 -9.62 -19.30
C PRO A 178 -25.84 -9.66 -19.63
N PRO A 179 -26.40 -8.58 -20.21
CA PRO A 179 -27.82 -8.53 -20.53
C PRO A 179 -28.15 -9.50 -21.69
N LEU A 180 -29.15 -10.36 -21.47
CA LEU A 180 -29.82 -11.07 -22.56
C LEU A 180 -30.47 -10.04 -23.51
N PRO A 181 -30.33 -10.18 -24.84
CA PRO A 181 -31.13 -9.38 -25.77
C PRO A 181 -32.61 -9.75 -25.61
N GLN A 182 -33.41 -8.77 -25.19
CA GLN A 182 -34.87 -8.92 -25.08
C GLN A 182 -35.47 -8.94 -26.49
N SER A 183 -35.85 -10.14 -26.96
CA SER A 183 -36.62 -10.29 -28.19
C SER A 183 -38.07 -9.86 -27.95
N THR A 184 -38.43 -8.67 -28.43
CA THR A 184 -39.84 -8.24 -28.56
C THR A 184 -40.36 -8.62 -29.95
N LEU A 185 -41.43 -9.42 -29.95
CA LEU A 185 -42.03 -10.05 -31.12
C LEU A 185 -42.51 -9.04 -32.18
N PRO A 186 -42.13 -9.20 -33.46
CA PRO A 186 -42.91 -8.70 -34.59
C PRO A 186 -44.14 -9.60 -34.80
N SER A 187 -45.31 -8.99 -34.93
CA SER A 187 -46.57 -9.69 -35.23
C SER A 187 -46.55 -10.39 -36.58
N LEU A 188 -47.15 -11.58 -36.63
CA LEU A 188 -47.44 -12.37 -37.83
C LEU A 188 -48.14 -11.53 -38.92
N PRO A 189 -47.75 -11.69 -40.20
CA PRO A 189 -48.77 -11.90 -41.23
C PRO A 189 -48.60 -13.24 -41.96
N THR A 190 -49.74 -13.76 -42.38
CA THR A 190 -49.93 -15.03 -43.08
C THR A 190 -49.25 -15.08 -44.46
N SER A 191 -48.90 -16.29 -44.88
CA SER A 191 -48.65 -16.72 -46.27
C SER A 191 -47.58 -15.98 -47.11
N SER A 192 -46.38 -16.57 -47.17
CA SER A 192 -45.77 -16.90 -48.45
C SER A 192 -44.88 -18.14 -48.33
N THR A 193 -44.91 -18.99 -49.36
CA THR A 193 -43.95 -20.08 -49.55
C THR A 193 -42.55 -19.51 -49.80
N VAL A 194 -41.51 -20.14 -49.21
CA VAL A 194 -40.08 -19.72 -49.22
C VAL A 194 -39.79 -18.59 -48.22
N PRO A 195 -39.03 -18.85 -47.13
CA PRO A 195 -37.59 -18.60 -47.18
C PRO A 195 -36.72 -19.50 -46.27
N LEU A 196 -36.51 -20.78 -46.61
CA LEU A 196 -35.52 -21.61 -45.91
C LEU A 196 -34.08 -21.03 -45.99
N GLN A 197 -33.79 -20.21 -47.01
CA GLN A 197 -32.52 -19.51 -47.16
C GLN A 197 -32.30 -18.40 -46.13
N SER A 198 -33.35 -17.69 -45.65
CA SER A 198 -33.16 -16.61 -44.67
C SER A 198 -32.80 -17.16 -43.29
N SER A 199 -33.39 -18.29 -42.90
CA SER A 199 -33.04 -18.97 -41.66
C SER A 199 -31.61 -19.51 -41.70
N ASN A 200 -31.19 -20.09 -42.83
CA ASN A 200 -29.80 -20.53 -43.00
C ASN A 200 -28.82 -19.33 -42.96
N LEU A 201 -29.15 -18.19 -43.58
CA LEU A 201 -28.33 -16.97 -43.50
C LEU A 201 -28.20 -16.44 -42.06
N LEU A 202 -29.27 -16.45 -41.25
CA LEU A 202 -29.19 -16.09 -39.83
C LEU A 202 -28.36 -17.09 -39.01
N HIS A 203 -28.42 -18.38 -39.33
CA HIS A 203 -27.55 -19.38 -38.70
C HIS A 203 -26.08 -19.20 -39.11
N GLU A 204 -25.79 -18.86 -40.36
CA GLU A 204 -24.46 -18.52 -40.87
C GLU A 204 -23.91 -17.29 -40.12
N GLU A 205 -24.70 -16.20 -40.01
CA GLU A 205 -24.33 -14.96 -39.32
C GLU A 205 -24.06 -15.19 -37.82
N LEU A 206 -24.94 -15.91 -37.12
CA LEU A 206 -24.72 -16.27 -35.71
C LEU A 206 -23.49 -17.17 -35.53
N SER A 207 -23.19 -18.07 -36.47
CA SER A 207 -21.99 -18.90 -36.43
C SER A 207 -20.71 -18.07 -36.66
N ALA A 208 -20.76 -17.09 -37.57
CA ALA A 208 -19.66 -16.16 -37.82
C ALA A 208 -19.43 -15.23 -36.60
N GLN A 209 -20.49 -14.75 -35.97
CA GLN A 209 -20.41 -13.94 -34.75
C GLN A 209 -19.84 -14.76 -33.57
N LEU A 210 -20.26 -16.03 -33.42
CA LEU A 210 -19.67 -16.94 -32.43
C LEU A 210 -18.19 -17.23 -32.71
N ALA A 211 -17.80 -17.40 -33.98
CA ALA A 211 -16.40 -17.58 -34.36
C ALA A 211 -15.56 -16.33 -34.03
N GLN A 212 -16.09 -15.12 -34.28
CA GLN A 212 -15.44 -13.86 -33.89
C GLN A 212 -15.35 -13.68 -32.37
N MET A 213 -16.40 -14.02 -31.61
CA MET A 213 -16.32 -14.00 -30.15
C MET A 213 -15.33 -15.05 -29.62
N ALA A 214 -15.25 -16.24 -30.24
CA ALA A 214 -14.31 -17.28 -29.84
C ALA A 214 -12.84 -16.88 -30.10
N THR A 215 -12.55 -16.20 -31.21
CA THR A 215 -11.20 -15.67 -31.48
C THR A 215 -10.84 -14.51 -30.54
N GLN A 216 -11.79 -13.61 -30.25
CA GLN A 216 -11.60 -12.55 -29.25
C GLN A 216 -11.38 -13.12 -27.84
N LEU A 217 -12.17 -14.10 -27.42
CA LEU A 217 -12.05 -14.74 -26.11
C LEU A 217 -10.74 -15.53 -26.00
N LYS A 218 -10.27 -16.14 -27.09
CA LYS A 218 -8.92 -16.74 -27.18
C LYS A 218 -7.81 -15.68 -27.07
N ALA A 219 -7.93 -14.55 -27.75
CA ALA A 219 -6.97 -13.44 -27.64
C ALA A 219 -6.92 -12.89 -26.20
N ASN A 220 -8.08 -12.70 -25.57
CA ASN A 220 -8.20 -12.31 -24.17
C ASN A 220 -7.56 -13.34 -23.24
N ALA A 221 -7.79 -14.64 -23.45
CA ALA A 221 -7.18 -15.71 -22.66
C ALA A 221 -5.64 -15.74 -22.76
N VAL A 222 -5.08 -15.52 -23.97
CA VAL A 222 -3.63 -15.39 -24.17
C VAL A 222 -3.09 -14.14 -23.49
N HIS A 223 -3.80 -13.02 -23.58
CA HIS A 223 -3.42 -11.79 -22.86
C HIS A 223 -3.41 -12.03 -21.35
N PHE A 224 -4.47 -12.61 -20.78
CA PHE A 224 -4.54 -12.93 -19.36
C PHE A 224 -3.47 -13.92 -18.90
N SER A 225 -3.14 -14.96 -19.65
CA SER A 225 -2.04 -15.86 -19.29
C SER A 225 -0.68 -15.15 -19.30
N SER A 226 -0.45 -14.23 -20.24
CA SER A 226 0.77 -13.42 -20.29
C SER A 226 0.87 -12.40 -19.14
N THR A 227 -0.27 -11.87 -18.67
CA THR A 227 -0.33 -10.99 -17.50
C THR A 227 -0.12 -11.78 -16.21
N LEU A 228 -0.80 -12.91 -16.04
CA LEU A 228 -0.62 -13.80 -14.88
C LEU A 228 0.83 -14.30 -14.74
N ALA A 229 1.53 -14.56 -15.84
CA ALA A 229 2.95 -14.93 -15.81
C ALA A 229 3.85 -13.78 -15.30
N LYS A 230 3.54 -12.52 -15.66
CA LYS A 230 4.24 -11.33 -15.14
C LYS A 230 3.90 -11.09 -13.66
N ASP A 231 2.62 -11.20 -13.31
CA ASP A 231 2.15 -11.03 -11.94
C ASP A 231 2.75 -12.10 -11.01
N GLN A 232 2.88 -13.35 -11.48
CA GLN A 232 3.58 -14.41 -10.75
C GLN A 232 5.06 -14.07 -10.50
N ALA A 233 5.76 -13.52 -11.49
CA ALA A 233 7.16 -13.10 -11.32
C ALA A 233 7.28 -11.94 -10.31
N LEU A 234 6.38 -10.96 -10.35
CA LEU A 234 6.31 -9.87 -9.37
C LEU A 234 5.99 -10.40 -7.96
N VAL A 235 5.08 -11.37 -7.83
CA VAL A 235 4.78 -12.02 -6.55
C VAL A 235 6.02 -12.75 -6.00
N GLN A 236 6.77 -13.47 -6.82
CA GLN A 236 8.03 -14.10 -6.40
C GLN A 236 9.08 -13.06 -5.96
N GLU A 237 9.28 -11.99 -6.74
CA GLU A 237 10.21 -10.90 -6.36
C GLU A 237 9.81 -10.23 -5.04
N THR A 238 8.52 -9.98 -4.83
CA THR A 238 8.02 -9.41 -3.56
C THR A 238 8.16 -10.40 -2.41
N GLN A 239 8.00 -11.70 -2.63
CA GLN A 239 8.24 -12.73 -1.63
C GLN A 239 9.72 -12.77 -1.22
N GLU A 240 10.65 -12.78 -2.17
CA GLU A 240 12.10 -12.73 -1.87
C GLU A 240 12.49 -11.47 -1.07
N LYS A 241 11.94 -10.31 -1.44
CA LYS A 241 12.12 -9.05 -0.68
C LYS A 241 11.51 -9.12 0.72
N LEU A 242 10.36 -9.78 0.89
CA LEU A 242 9.72 -9.98 2.19
C LEU A 242 10.55 -10.94 3.08
N GLU A 243 11.03 -12.04 2.51
CA GLU A 243 11.83 -13.04 3.22
C GLU A 243 13.20 -12.49 3.64
N THR A 244 13.87 -11.74 2.76
CA THR A 244 15.13 -11.06 3.09
C THR A 244 14.93 -10.01 4.17
N ASN A 245 13.90 -9.17 4.09
CA ASN A 245 13.56 -8.20 5.13
C ASN A 245 13.22 -8.88 6.48
N TYR A 246 12.40 -9.94 6.45
CA TYR A 246 12.05 -10.71 7.64
C TYR A 246 13.28 -11.34 8.32
N ASN A 247 14.22 -11.86 7.52
CA ASN A 247 15.48 -12.40 8.03
C ASN A 247 16.38 -11.32 8.65
N VAL A 248 16.44 -10.12 8.07
CA VAL A 248 17.14 -8.95 8.67
C VAL A 248 16.48 -8.57 10.01
N MET A 249 15.16 -8.37 10.04
CA MET A 249 14.43 -8.02 11.26
C MET A 249 14.57 -9.08 12.35
N LYS A 250 14.58 -10.37 11.99
CA LYS A 250 14.81 -11.48 12.92
C LYS A 250 16.23 -11.46 13.50
N LYS A 251 17.25 -11.20 12.68
CA LYS A 251 18.67 -11.08 13.08
C LYS A 251 18.89 -9.86 13.98
N GLU A 252 18.26 -8.73 13.67
CA GLU A 252 18.30 -7.52 14.50
C GLU A 252 17.56 -7.72 15.83
N ARG A 253 16.38 -8.35 15.83
CA ARG A 253 15.66 -8.69 17.07
C ARG A 253 16.50 -9.55 18.01
N VAL A 254 17.26 -10.51 17.47
CA VAL A 254 18.20 -11.33 18.26
C VAL A 254 19.32 -10.44 18.82
N ARG A 255 20.01 -9.65 17.98
CA ARG A 255 21.05 -8.72 18.43
C ARG A 255 20.56 -7.76 19.52
N VAL A 256 19.42 -7.10 19.32
CA VAL A 256 18.81 -6.18 20.29
C VAL A 256 18.46 -6.90 21.60
N ARG A 257 17.95 -8.13 21.55
CA ARG A 257 17.71 -8.94 22.75
C ARG A 257 19.01 -9.26 23.48
N ASP A 258 20.06 -9.63 22.75
CA ASP A 258 21.33 -10.03 23.35
C ASP A 258 22.06 -8.82 23.97
N PHE A 259 22.03 -7.64 23.31
CA PHE A 259 22.46 -6.37 23.90
C PHE A 259 21.62 -5.97 25.12
N ARG A 260 20.30 -6.16 25.09
CA ARG A 260 19.42 -5.85 26.23
C ARG A 260 19.64 -6.79 27.42
N GLY A 261 19.94 -8.06 27.17
CA GLY A 261 20.38 -9.02 28.20
C GLY A 261 21.70 -8.62 28.84
N LYS A 262 22.69 -8.21 28.01
CA LYS A 262 24.01 -7.76 28.50
C LYS A 262 23.94 -6.46 29.31
N SER A 263 23.09 -5.51 28.90
CA SER A 263 22.85 -4.26 29.63
C SER A 263 22.06 -4.48 30.94
N GLY A 264 21.05 -5.37 30.93
CA GLY A 264 20.31 -5.71 32.15
C GLY A 264 21.14 -6.46 33.20
N GLY A 265 22.16 -7.21 32.78
CA GLY A 265 23.00 -8.01 33.68
C GLY A 265 23.79 -7.18 34.70
N THR A 266 24.34 -6.03 34.29
CA THR A 266 25.09 -5.14 35.21
C THR A 266 24.15 -4.47 36.22
N THR A 267 22.98 -4.01 35.78
CA THR A 267 21.95 -3.46 36.69
C THR A 267 21.48 -4.51 37.70
N CYS A 268 21.31 -5.77 37.28
CA CYS A 268 20.97 -6.88 38.17
C CYS A 268 22.03 -7.10 39.25
N LEU A 269 23.32 -7.11 38.90
CA LEU A 269 24.43 -7.24 39.86
C LEU A 269 24.49 -6.06 40.84
N VAL A 270 24.25 -4.83 40.39
CA VAL A 270 24.19 -3.65 41.27
C VAL A 270 23.03 -3.77 42.27
N ILE A 271 21.84 -4.14 41.81
CA ILE A 271 20.68 -4.39 42.68
C ILE A 271 21.00 -5.47 43.71
N PHE A 272 21.63 -6.58 43.29
CA PHE A 272 22.01 -7.68 44.18
C PHE A 272 23.02 -7.23 45.26
N SER A 273 23.99 -6.39 44.89
CA SER A 273 24.94 -5.79 45.83
C SER A 273 24.25 -4.92 46.89
N VAL A 274 23.33 -4.04 46.48
CA VAL A 274 22.55 -3.20 47.40
C VAL A 274 21.71 -4.06 48.37
N VAL A 275 21.07 -5.13 47.86
CA VAL A 275 20.31 -6.07 48.69
C VAL A 275 21.20 -6.81 49.69
N ALA A 276 22.40 -7.23 49.29
CA ALA A 276 23.34 -7.89 50.21
C ALA A 276 23.79 -6.96 51.35
N VAL A 277 24.02 -5.67 51.07
CA VAL A 277 24.34 -4.66 52.11
C VAL A 277 23.14 -4.45 53.06
N LEU A 278 21.92 -4.37 52.54
CA LEU A 278 20.71 -4.25 53.36
C LEU A 278 20.51 -5.47 54.28
N ILE A 279 20.71 -6.70 53.77
CA ILE A 279 20.64 -7.93 54.58
C ILE A 279 21.71 -7.90 55.67
N SER A 280 22.94 -7.52 55.34
CA SER A 280 24.05 -7.43 56.29
C SER A 280 23.77 -6.41 57.41
N PHE A 281 23.17 -5.27 57.07
CA PHE A 281 22.74 -4.26 58.03
C PHE A 281 21.62 -4.79 58.95
N VAL A 282 20.60 -5.45 58.40
CA VAL A 282 19.52 -6.06 59.20
C VAL A 282 20.07 -7.11 60.16
N VAL A 283 20.98 -7.97 59.72
CA VAL A 283 21.64 -8.98 60.57
C VAL A 283 22.44 -8.31 61.69
N MET A 284 23.22 -7.27 61.40
CA MET A 284 24.00 -6.54 62.41
C MET A 284 23.09 -5.88 63.47
N VAL A 285 22.00 -5.23 63.03
CA VAL A 285 20.99 -4.66 63.94
C VAL A 285 20.34 -5.75 64.78
N PHE A 286 20.04 -6.93 64.20
CA PHE A 286 19.45 -8.06 64.90
C PHE A 286 20.38 -8.64 65.97
N ILE A 287 21.69 -8.75 65.68
CA ILE A 287 22.71 -9.17 66.66
C ILE A 287 22.79 -8.17 67.82
N ILE A 288 22.82 -6.86 67.54
CA ILE A 288 22.82 -5.83 68.60
C ILE A 288 21.55 -5.91 69.45
N ARG A 289 20.39 -6.18 68.83
CA ARG A 289 19.08 -6.37 69.49
C ARG A 289 18.96 -7.66 70.31
N LEU A 290 19.77 -8.68 70.03
CA LEU A 290 19.82 -9.96 70.75
C LEU A 290 20.90 -10.00 71.84
N THR A 291 21.93 -9.17 71.70
CA THR A 291 23.07 -9.08 72.63
C THR A 291 22.82 -8.09 73.77
N ARG A 292 21.78 -7.26 73.66
CA ARG A 292 21.40 -6.22 74.62
C ARG A 292 20.04 -6.52 75.26
#